data_AF-X0XHC6-F1
#
_entry.id   AF-X0XHC6-F1
#
_cell.length_a   1.000
_cell.length_b   1.000
_cell.length_c   1.000
_cell.angle_alpha   90.00
_cell.angle_beta   90.00
_cell.angle_gamma   90.00
#
_symmetry.space_group_name_H-M   'P 1'
#
loop_
_entity.id
_entity.type
_entity.pdbx_description
1 polymer ?
#
loop_
_entity_poly.entity_id
_entity_poly.type
_entity_poly.pdbx_seq_one_letter_code
_entity_poly.pdbx_strand_id
1 'polypeptide(L)'
;SLSAMVQLRLARPLGMAPGERFVIRAGVAGLAGGRVTTIGGGRVLGLSNVRLRRGRPWTLASLAARGEAIDSPPDWCALNLKQAARAMSVEELARQVLMHPAEAASMVERLCADGLVVRMAGGDFVHRDVAADAGRQIVETLEQFHAANPMRVGIEEDELPGQIGLEAGVFEIALAKLADDGVIERRGSVIALAGRQAQISPADQKLCQLV
;
A
#
# COMPACT_ATOMS: atom_id res chain seq x y z
N SER A 1 2.19 29.89 7.83
CA SER A 1 3.33 29.73 6.91
C SER A 1 2.76 29.38 5.54
N LEU A 2 3.11 30.12 4.47
CA LEU A 2 2.64 29.80 3.10
C LEU A 2 3.49 28.64 2.54
N SER A 3 3.16 27.41 2.89
CA SER A 3 3.79 26.21 2.31
C SER A 3 2.90 25.64 1.20
N ALA A 4 3.49 25.31 0.06
CA ALA A 4 2.80 24.68 -1.06
C ALA A 4 3.52 23.41 -1.51
N MET A 5 2.76 22.42 -1.96
CA MET A 5 3.29 21.20 -2.56
C MET A 5 3.49 21.41 -4.06
N VAL A 6 4.72 21.18 -4.54
CA VAL A 6 5.10 21.41 -5.93
C VAL A 6 5.80 20.18 -6.48
N GLN A 7 5.45 19.79 -7.72
CA GLN A 7 6.20 18.82 -8.49
C GLN A 7 7.05 19.54 -9.53
N LEU A 8 8.38 19.37 -9.45
CA LEU A 8 9.33 19.91 -10.41
C LEU A 8 9.71 18.84 -11.44
N ARG A 9 9.68 19.21 -12.73
CA ARG A 9 10.25 18.41 -13.81
C ARG A 9 11.56 19.04 -14.24
N LEU A 10 12.67 18.34 -14.02
CA LEU A 10 13.99 18.85 -14.36
C LEU A 10 14.30 18.60 -15.84
N ALA A 11 15.00 19.55 -16.47
CA ALA A 11 15.42 19.42 -17.87
C ALA A 11 16.56 18.40 -18.04
N ARG A 12 17.35 18.17 -16.99
CA ARG A 12 18.42 17.17 -16.94
C ARG A 12 18.29 16.36 -15.65
N PRO A 13 18.64 15.06 -15.65
CA PRO A 13 18.70 14.27 -14.42
C PRO A 13 19.65 14.88 -13.40
N LEU A 14 19.27 14.82 -12.13
CA LEU A 14 20.07 15.27 -11.00
C LEU A 14 19.91 14.27 -9.86
N GLY A 15 21.02 13.89 -9.22
CA GLY A 15 20.98 13.09 -8.00
C GLY A 15 20.46 13.94 -6.85
N MET A 16 19.39 13.49 -6.20
CA MET A 16 18.81 14.13 -5.03
C MET A 16 18.29 13.08 -4.06
N ALA A 17 18.40 13.36 -2.77
CA ALA A 17 17.81 12.54 -1.72
C ALA A 17 16.57 13.22 -1.13
N PRO A 18 15.53 12.43 -0.75
CA PRO A 18 14.48 12.94 0.12
C PRO A 18 15.11 13.56 1.37
N GLY A 19 14.64 14.74 1.73
CA GLY A 19 15.11 15.49 2.89
C GLY A 19 16.07 16.62 2.55
N GLU A 20 16.67 16.61 1.37
CA GLU A 20 17.58 17.67 0.94
C GLU A 20 16.87 19.00 0.71
N ARG A 21 17.56 20.10 1.03
CA ARG A 21 17.07 21.46 0.80
C ARG A 21 17.54 21.95 -0.56
N PHE A 22 16.72 22.75 -1.22
CA PHE A 22 17.06 23.38 -2.48
C PHE A 22 16.65 24.86 -2.50
N VAL A 23 17.28 25.61 -3.42
CA VAL A 23 16.94 27.00 -3.72
C VAL A 23 16.56 27.10 -5.18
N ILE A 24 15.48 27.82 -5.49
CA ILE A 24 15.08 28.12 -6.87
C ILE A 24 15.51 29.53 -7.20
N ARG A 25 16.27 29.67 -8.28
CA ARG A 25 16.71 30.95 -8.84
C ARG A 25 16.19 31.09 -10.26
N ALA A 26 15.73 32.29 -10.61
CA ALA A 26 15.22 32.58 -11.93
C ALA A 26 15.62 34.00 -12.37
N GLY A 27 15.93 34.15 -13.66
CA GLY A 27 15.98 35.44 -14.33
C GLY A 27 14.65 35.67 -15.04
N VAL A 28 13.70 36.29 -14.37
CA VAL A 28 12.38 36.61 -14.97
C VAL A 28 12.42 38.06 -15.40
N ALA A 29 12.12 38.37 -16.66
CA ALA A 29 12.20 39.74 -17.19
C ALA A 29 11.40 40.77 -16.36
N GLY A 30 10.33 40.34 -15.69
CA GLY A 30 9.51 41.16 -14.78
C GLY A 30 9.94 41.17 -13.30
N LEU A 31 11.01 40.46 -12.91
CA LEU A 31 11.54 40.44 -11.53
C LEU A 31 13.02 40.84 -11.52
N ALA A 32 13.43 41.61 -10.51
CA ALA A 32 14.83 42.02 -10.31
C ALA A 32 15.53 42.58 -11.58
N GLY A 33 14.80 43.27 -12.45
CA GLY A 33 15.34 43.85 -13.68
C GLY A 33 15.93 42.81 -14.65
N GLY A 34 15.41 41.58 -14.68
CA GLY A 34 15.92 40.50 -15.53
C GLY A 34 17.19 39.83 -15.01
N ARG A 35 17.67 40.18 -13.82
CA ARG A 35 18.81 39.52 -13.16
C ARG A 35 18.37 38.21 -12.52
N VAL A 36 19.28 37.24 -12.45
CA VAL A 36 19.04 35.98 -11.74
C VAL A 36 18.88 36.26 -10.24
N THR A 37 17.68 36.08 -9.73
CA THR A 37 17.34 36.28 -8.31
C THR A 37 16.79 34.99 -7.69
N THR A 38 16.84 34.90 -6.36
CA THR A 38 16.19 33.82 -5.62
C THR A 38 14.69 34.08 -5.57
N ILE A 39 13.91 33.12 -6.07
CA ILE A 39 12.45 33.21 -6.08
C ILE A 39 11.79 32.28 -5.05
N GLY A 40 12.59 31.44 -4.41
CA GLY A 40 12.14 30.57 -3.33
C GLY A 40 13.11 29.45 -3.06
N GLY A 41 12.64 28.47 -2.32
CA GLY A 41 13.34 27.24 -2.01
C GLY A 41 12.38 26.22 -1.44
N GLY A 42 12.91 25.12 -0.96
CA GLY A 42 12.10 24.08 -0.36
C GLY A 42 12.91 22.88 0.03
N ARG A 43 12.19 21.79 0.24
CA ARG A 43 12.74 20.50 0.63
C ARG A 43 12.23 19.42 -0.32
N VAL A 44 13.10 18.50 -0.70
CA VAL A 44 12.76 17.36 -1.54
C VAL A 44 11.97 16.35 -0.70
N LEU A 45 10.73 16.05 -1.06
CA LEU A 45 9.89 15.05 -0.36
C LEU A 45 10.04 13.63 -0.94
N GLY A 46 10.55 13.52 -2.16
CA GLY A 46 10.64 12.27 -2.88
C GLY A 46 10.87 12.47 -4.37
N LEU A 47 11.25 11.38 -5.02
CA LEU A 47 11.37 11.30 -6.46
C LEU A 47 10.08 10.68 -7.03
N SER A 48 9.67 11.11 -8.23
CA SER A 48 8.52 10.54 -8.93
C SER A 48 8.83 10.45 -10.41
N ASN A 49 8.50 9.31 -11.02
CA ASN A 49 8.53 9.10 -12.47
C ASN A 49 7.18 9.40 -13.15
N VAL A 50 6.14 9.72 -12.38
CA VAL A 50 4.79 10.02 -12.87
C VAL A 50 4.36 11.43 -12.49
N ARG A 51 3.49 12.02 -13.31
CA ARG A 51 2.84 13.30 -13.00
C ARG A 51 1.78 13.10 -11.91
N LEU A 52 1.91 13.82 -10.80
CA LEU A 52 0.93 13.77 -9.72
C LEU A 52 -0.32 14.58 -10.08
N ARG A 53 -1.49 14.04 -9.74
CA ARG A 53 -2.78 14.72 -9.96
C ARG A 53 -2.89 15.89 -8.98
N ARG A 54 -2.96 17.10 -9.51
CA ARG A 54 -3.00 18.35 -8.73
C ARG A 54 -4.31 18.51 -7.96
N GLY A 55 -4.22 19.05 -6.74
CA GLY A 55 -5.37 19.40 -5.91
C GLY A 55 -6.21 18.22 -5.42
N ARG A 56 -5.78 16.99 -5.68
CA ARG A 56 -6.51 15.81 -5.23
C ARG A 56 -6.18 15.51 -3.76
N PRO A 57 -7.18 15.24 -2.90
CA PRO A 57 -6.96 15.00 -1.48
C PRO A 57 -5.93 13.91 -1.20
N TRP A 58 -5.98 12.79 -1.94
CA TRP A 58 -5.02 11.70 -1.78
C TRP A 58 -3.58 12.08 -2.16
N THR A 59 -3.40 12.91 -3.20
CA THR A 59 -2.06 13.42 -3.56
C THR A 59 -1.51 14.31 -2.46
N LEU A 60 -2.33 15.23 -1.94
CA LEU A 60 -1.91 16.16 -0.89
C LEU A 60 -1.61 15.41 0.42
N ALA A 61 -2.47 14.46 0.80
CA ALA A 61 -2.26 13.62 1.98
C ALA A 61 -0.97 12.78 1.87
N SER A 62 -0.72 12.17 0.70
CA SER A 62 0.52 11.41 0.47
C SER A 62 1.77 12.28 0.58
N LEU A 63 1.75 13.50 0.04
CA LEU A 63 2.88 14.44 0.13
C LEU A 63 3.06 14.98 1.56
N ALA A 64 1.96 15.26 2.27
CA ALA A 64 2.00 15.69 3.67
C ALA A 64 2.63 14.60 4.56
N ALA A 65 2.15 13.36 4.44
CA ALA A 65 2.70 12.22 5.17
C ALA A 65 4.22 12.05 4.92
N ARG A 66 4.67 12.26 3.67
CA ARG A 66 6.12 12.25 3.38
C ARG A 66 6.83 13.37 4.11
N GLY A 67 6.30 14.59 4.11
CA GLY A 67 6.90 15.72 4.83
C GLY A 67 6.99 15.51 6.34
N GLU A 68 6.01 14.84 6.94
CA GLU A 68 5.99 14.52 8.37
C GLU A 68 7.00 13.42 8.73
N ALA A 69 7.12 12.39 7.90
CA ALA A 69 7.96 11.23 8.17
C ALA A 69 9.45 11.43 7.85
N ILE A 70 9.80 12.37 6.95
CA ILE A 70 11.14 12.43 6.33
C ILE A 70 12.31 12.68 7.30
N ASP A 71 12.04 13.24 8.48
CA ASP A 71 13.04 13.49 9.53
C ASP A 71 13.14 12.35 10.55
N SER A 72 12.23 11.37 10.48
CA SER A 72 12.14 10.25 11.42
C SER A 72 12.42 8.96 10.65
N PRO A 73 13.63 8.36 10.80
CA PRO A 73 13.95 7.08 10.16
C PRO A 73 12.88 5.98 10.33
N PRO A 74 12.31 5.73 11.53
CA PRO A 74 11.27 4.70 11.65
C PRO A 74 9.99 5.06 10.91
N ASP A 75 9.52 6.32 10.99
CA ASP A 75 8.30 6.75 10.29
C ASP A 75 8.50 6.75 8.77
N TRP A 76 9.70 7.12 8.31
CA TRP A 76 10.06 7.10 6.90
C TRP A 76 10.07 5.67 6.34
N CYS A 77 10.64 4.71 7.07
CA CYS A 77 10.60 3.30 6.71
C CYS A 77 9.16 2.76 6.69
N ALA A 78 8.37 3.02 7.74
CA ALA A 78 6.98 2.58 7.82
C ALA A 78 6.13 3.17 6.67
N LEU A 79 6.30 4.46 6.39
CA LEU A 79 5.59 5.13 5.29
C LEU A 79 5.95 4.54 3.93
N ASN A 80 7.23 4.22 3.69
CA ASN A 80 7.65 3.64 2.42
C ASN A 80 7.10 2.23 2.23
N LEU A 81 7.09 1.39 3.27
CA LEU A 81 6.43 0.08 3.24
C LEU A 81 4.92 0.22 2.98
N LYS A 82 4.25 1.19 3.63
CA LYS A 82 2.83 1.46 3.43
C LYS A 82 2.53 1.92 2.00
N GLN A 83 3.30 2.87 1.47
CA GLN A 83 3.09 3.43 0.13
C GLN A 83 3.46 2.47 -0.99
N ALA A 84 4.36 1.50 -0.75
CA ALA A 84 4.68 0.48 -1.72
C ALA A 84 3.48 -0.45 -2.02
N ALA A 85 2.59 -0.64 -1.03
CA ALA A 85 1.40 -1.49 -1.14
C ALA A 85 1.70 -2.93 -1.62
N ARG A 86 2.90 -3.44 -1.29
CA ARG A 86 3.39 -4.78 -1.64
C ARG A 86 4.38 -5.27 -0.58
N ALA A 87 4.70 -6.56 -0.63
CA ALA A 87 5.85 -7.09 0.10
C ALA A 87 7.16 -6.46 -0.37
N MET A 88 8.09 -6.19 0.54
CA MET A 88 9.42 -5.65 0.26
C MET A 88 10.50 -6.35 1.08
N SER A 89 11.65 -6.60 0.46
CA SER A 89 12.85 -7.06 1.17
C SER A 89 13.54 -5.90 1.92
N VAL A 90 14.46 -6.22 2.84
CA VAL A 90 15.30 -5.20 3.51
C VAL A 90 16.12 -4.41 2.49
N GLU A 91 16.70 -5.07 1.50
CA GLU A 91 17.54 -4.46 0.48
C GLU A 91 16.74 -3.50 -0.40
N GLU A 92 15.50 -3.86 -0.73
CA GLU A 92 14.59 -2.98 -1.45
C GLU A 92 14.24 -1.75 -0.64
N LEU A 93 13.89 -1.93 0.64
CA LEU A 93 13.57 -0.84 1.54
C LEU A 93 14.78 0.10 1.69
N ALA A 94 15.96 -0.44 1.98
CA ALA A 94 17.20 0.31 2.14
C ALA A 94 17.49 1.21 0.93
N ARG A 95 17.31 0.68 -0.28
CA ARG A 95 17.46 1.44 -1.53
C ARG A 95 16.41 2.53 -1.69
N GLN A 96 15.16 2.23 -1.34
CA GLN A 96 14.04 3.17 -1.49
C GLN A 96 14.14 4.34 -0.49
N VAL A 97 14.62 4.07 0.72
CA VAL A 97 14.78 5.08 1.78
C VAL A 97 16.16 5.72 1.84
N LEU A 98 17.09 5.30 0.97
CA LEU A 98 18.50 5.73 0.89
C LEU A 98 19.24 5.55 2.22
N MET A 99 19.09 4.37 2.82
CA MET A 99 19.68 4.00 4.11
C MET A 99 20.61 2.80 3.94
N HIS A 100 21.59 2.66 4.84
CA HIS A 100 22.45 1.48 4.84
C HIS A 100 21.63 0.20 5.17
N PRO A 101 21.87 -0.95 4.52
CA PRO A 101 21.06 -2.16 4.74
C PRO A 101 20.98 -2.61 6.20
N ALA A 102 22.08 -2.49 6.96
CA ALA A 102 22.10 -2.84 8.38
C ALA A 102 21.19 -1.93 9.24
N GLU A 103 21.10 -0.64 8.91
CA GLU A 103 20.19 0.28 9.59
C GLU A 103 18.74 -0.01 9.21
N ALA A 104 18.47 -0.26 7.92
CA ALA A 104 17.14 -0.63 7.45
C ALA A 104 16.65 -1.93 8.10
N ALA A 105 17.52 -2.94 8.24
CA ALA A 105 17.22 -4.16 8.96
C ALA A 105 16.81 -3.87 10.41
N SER A 106 17.61 -3.09 11.14
CA SER A 106 17.29 -2.71 12.52
C SER A 106 15.97 -1.95 12.63
N MET A 107 15.68 -1.04 11.69
CA MET A 107 14.41 -0.32 11.66
C MET A 107 13.23 -1.26 11.43
N VAL A 108 13.35 -2.21 10.50
CA VAL A 108 12.28 -3.18 10.23
C VAL A 108 12.04 -4.10 11.42
N GLU A 109 13.08 -4.57 12.12
CA GLU A 109 12.88 -5.35 13.35
C GLU A 109 12.11 -4.57 14.40
N ARG A 110 12.46 -3.29 14.58
CA ARG A 110 11.75 -2.41 15.51
C ARG A 110 10.28 -2.23 15.09
N LEU A 111 10.03 -1.98 13.81
CA LEU A 111 8.67 -1.84 13.29
C LEU A 111 7.86 -3.14 13.41
N CYS A 112 8.50 -4.30 13.31
CA CYS A 112 7.87 -5.60 13.61
C CYS A 112 7.51 -5.70 15.09
N ALA A 113 8.43 -5.34 16.00
CA ALA A 113 8.19 -5.35 17.44
C ALA A 113 7.06 -4.38 17.85
N ASP A 114 6.97 -3.22 17.19
CA ASP A 114 5.89 -2.23 17.35
C ASP A 114 4.57 -2.66 16.66
N GLY A 115 4.57 -3.83 16.01
CA GLY A 115 3.43 -4.40 15.29
C GLY A 115 3.00 -3.61 14.05
N LEU A 116 3.82 -2.65 13.57
CA LEU A 116 3.55 -1.82 12.39
C LEU A 116 3.80 -2.56 11.08
N VAL A 117 4.70 -3.54 11.12
CA VAL A 117 5.13 -4.33 9.97
C VAL A 117 4.98 -5.80 10.30
N VAL A 118 4.53 -6.57 9.31
CA VAL A 118 4.38 -8.02 9.37
C VAL A 118 5.50 -8.64 8.56
N ARG A 119 6.20 -9.59 9.16
CA ARG A 119 7.22 -10.41 8.48
C ARG A 119 6.56 -11.61 7.82
N MET A 120 6.94 -11.86 6.58
CA MET A 120 6.54 -13.02 5.79
C MET A 120 7.44 -14.22 6.03
N ALA A 121 6.95 -15.42 5.73
CA ALA A 121 7.75 -16.65 5.79
C ALA A 121 9.01 -16.58 4.90
N GLY A 122 8.93 -15.89 3.76
CA GLY A 122 10.06 -15.66 2.84
C GLY A 122 11.08 -14.61 3.31
N GLY A 123 10.84 -13.96 4.45
CA GLY A 123 11.70 -12.91 4.99
C GLY A 123 11.35 -11.48 4.55
N ASP A 124 10.45 -11.33 3.57
CA ASP A 124 9.93 -10.02 3.14
C ASP A 124 8.97 -9.42 4.17
N PHE A 125 8.65 -8.14 3.98
CA PHE A 125 7.88 -7.34 4.93
C PHE A 125 6.73 -6.59 4.26
N VAL A 126 5.62 -6.52 4.97
CA VAL A 126 4.41 -5.78 4.58
C VAL A 126 3.98 -4.87 5.73
N HIS A 127 3.59 -3.64 5.43
CA HIS A 127 2.99 -2.77 6.43
C HIS A 127 1.63 -3.34 6.88
N ARG A 128 1.32 -3.35 8.18
CA ARG A 128 0.09 -3.98 8.71
C ARG A 128 -1.18 -3.45 8.03
N ASP A 129 -1.24 -2.15 7.78
CA ASP A 129 -2.42 -1.53 7.18
C ASP A 129 -2.63 -2.05 5.75
N VAL A 130 -1.55 -2.35 5.01
CA VAL A 130 -1.65 -2.92 3.66
C VAL A 130 -2.24 -4.33 3.74
N ALA A 131 -1.78 -5.16 4.69
CA ALA A 131 -2.36 -6.49 4.92
C ALA A 131 -3.82 -6.42 5.40
N ALA A 132 -4.16 -5.47 6.29
CA ALA A 132 -5.51 -5.28 6.77
C ALA A 132 -6.47 -4.77 5.68
N ASP A 133 -6.00 -3.87 4.82
CA ASP A 133 -6.76 -3.37 3.68
C ASP A 133 -7.03 -4.48 2.66
N ALA A 134 -6.03 -5.32 2.38
CA ALA A 134 -6.19 -6.52 1.57
C ALA A 134 -7.20 -7.51 2.18
N GLY A 135 -7.17 -7.72 3.50
CA GLY A 135 -8.16 -8.54 4.18
C GLY A 135 -9.59 -8.02 4.02
N ARG A 136 -9.79 -6.70 4.10
CA ARG A 136 -11.11 -6.09 3.85
C ARG A 136 -11.57 -6.30 2.40
N GLN A 137 -10.66 -6.19 1.43
CA GLN A 137 -10.98 -6.46 0.02
C GLN A 137 -11.38 -7.92 -0.21
N ILE A 138 -10.67 -8.88 0.40
CA ILE A 138 -11.01 -10.30 0.34
C ILE A 138 -12.43 -10.55 0.87
N VAL A 139 -12.75 -10.01 2.04
CA VAL A 139 -14.09 -10.14 2.63
C VAL A 139 -15.16 -9.54 1.73
N GLU A 140 -14.95 -8.32 1.24
CA GLU A 140 -15.89 -7.65 0.35
C GLU A 140 -16.12 -8.45 -0.96
N THR A 141 -15.07 -9.01 -1.54
CA THR A 141 -15.18 -9.89 -2.72
C THR A 141 -15.99 -11.15 -2.41
N LEU A 142 -15.75 -11.80 -1.26
CA LEU A 142 -16.53 -12.97 -0.84
C LEU A 142 -18.00 -12.63 -0.60
N GLU A 143 -18.30 -11.49 0.02
CA GLU A 143 -19.67 -11.00 0.23
C GLU A 143 -20.40 -10.78 -1.10
N GLN A 144 -19.78 -10.04 -2.03
CA GLN A 144 -20.32 -9.78 -3.36
C GLN A 144 -20.56 -11.08 -4.13
N PHE A 145 -19.61 -12.01 -4.05
CA PHE A 145 -19.72 -13.31 -4.69
C PHE A 145 -20.87 -14.15 -4.13
N HIS A 146 -21.04 -14.23 -2.80
CA HIS A 146 -22.14 -14.97 -2.19
C HIS A 146 -23.50 -14.36 -2.51
N ALA A 147 -23.58 -13.04 -2.60
CA ALA A 147 -24.80 -12.34 -3.03
C ALA A 147 -25.16 -12.67 -4.49
N ALA A 148 -24.16 -12.73 -5.37
CA ALA A 148 -24.35 -13.10 -6.78
C ALA A 148 -24.59 -14.61 -6.99
N ASN A 149 -24.11 -15.47 -6.09
CA ASN A 149 -24.15 -16.93 -6.23
C ASN A 149 -24.71 -17.64 -4.98
N PRO A 150 -26.01 -17.52 -4.65
CA PRO A 150 -26.58 -18.05 -3.40
C PRO A 150 -26.38 -19.56 -3.19
N MET A 151 -26.32 -20.33 -4.28
CA MET A 151 -26.13 -21.79 -4.29
C MET A 151 -24.66 -22.21 -4.09
N ARG A 152 -23.68 -21.32 -4.31
CA ARG A 152 -22.26 -21.63 -4.16
C ARG A 152 -21.84 -21.42 -2.69
N VAL A 153 -21.05 -22.37 -2.18
CA VAL A 153 -20.55 -22.33 -0.80
C VAL A 153 -19.37 -21.38 -0.60
N GLY A 154 -18.66 -21.01 -1.67
CA GLY A 154 -17.47 -20.16 -1.65
C GLY A 154 -16.80 -20.05 -3.03
N ILE A 155 -15.61 -19.45 -3.06
CA ILE A 155 -14.76 -19.23 -4.24
C ILE A 155 -13.58 -20.22 -4.19
N GLU A 156 -13.13 -20.74 -5.32
CA GLU A 156 -11.88 -21.52 -5.37
C GLU A 156 -10.68 -20.62 -5.05
N GLU A 157 -9.74 -21.10 -4.23
CA GLU A 157 -8.56 -20.34 -3.77
C GLU A 157 -7.75 -19.81 -4.95
N ASP A 158 -7.59 -20.60 -6.01
CA ASP A 158 -6.87 -20.25 -7.23
C ASP A 158 -7.59 -19.17 -8.08
N GLU A 159 -8.91 -19.02 -7.92
CA GLU A 159 -9.73 -18.03 -8.65
C GLU A 159 -9.66 -16.66 -7.96
N LEU A 160 -9.52 -16.66 -6.64
CA LEU A 160 -9.68 -15.47 -5.79
C LEU A 160 -8.65 -14.35 -6.09
N PRO A 161 -7.34 -14.62 -6.26
CA PRO A 161 -6.36 -13.58 -6.62
C PRO A 161 -6.71 -12.84 -7.92
N GLY A 162 -7.25 -13.56 -8.92
CA GLY A 162 -7.64 -13.00 -10.21
C GLY A 162 -8.79 -12.00 -10.14
N GLN A 163 -9.64 -12.09 -9.10
CA GLN A 163 -10.77 -11.18 -8.89
C GLN A 163 -10.37 -9.89 -8.15
N ILE A 164 -9.35 -9.96 -7.28
CA ILE A 164 -9.01 -8.87 -6.35
C ILE A 164 -7.81 -8.04 -6.87
N GLY A 165 -6.89 -8.66 -7.63
CA GLY A 165 -5.74 -7.96 -8.22
C GLY A 165 -4.69 -7.51 -7.20
N LEU A 166 -4.62 -8.20 -6.05
CA LEU A 166 -3.61 -7.97 -5.02
C LEU A 166 -2.27 -8.59 -5.41
N GLU A 167 -1.18 -8.04 -4.85
CA GLU A 167 0.12 -8.70 -4.90
C GLU A 167 0.08 -10.01 -4.10
N ALA A 168 0.66 -11.08 -4.64
CA ALA A 168 0.51 -12.44 -4.12
C ALA A 168 0.92 -12.55 -2.64
N GLY A 169 2.03 -11.94 -2.26
CA GLY A 169 2.50 -11.97 -0.88
C GLY A 169 1.56 -11.27 0.10
N VAL A 170 1.05 -10.10 -0.27
CA VAL A 170 0.03 -9.37 0.52
C VAL A 170 -1.26 -10.18 0.63
N PHE A 171 -1.71 -10.82 -0.45
CA PHE A 171 -2.89 -11.68 -0.46
C PHE A 171 -2.74 -12.84 0.52
N GLU A 172 -1.64 -13.59 0.45
CA GLU A 172 -1.38 -14.75 1.32
C GLU A 172 -1.37 -14.38 2.80
N ILE A 173 -0.71 -13.27 3.18
CA ILE A 173 -0.72 -12.80 4.59
C ILE A 173 -2.14 -12.46 5.03
N ALA A 174 -2.87 -11.71 4.21
CA ALA A 174 -4.22 -11.28 4.54
C ALA A 174 -5.15 -12.48 4.70
N LEU A 175 -5.03 -13.46 3.81
CA LEU A 175 -5.82 -14.69 3.82
C LEU A 175 -5.51 -15.55 5.05
N ALA A 176 -4.22 -15.77 5.35
CA ALA A 176 -3.81 -16.49 6.56
C ALA A 176 -4.34 -15.80 7.83
N LYS A 177 -4.22 -14.47 7.92
CA LYS A 177 -4.74 -13.70 9.04
C LYS A 177 -6.25 -13.83 9.19
N LEU A 178 -7.02 -13.75 8.11
CA LEU A 178 -8.48 -13.90 8.16
C LEU A 178 -8.89 -15.30 8.60
N ALA A 179 -8.13 -16.33 8.21
CA ALA A 179 -8.38 -17.71 8.63
C ALA A 179 -8.06 -17.89 10.13
N ASP A 180 -6.94 -17.36 10.59
CA ASP A 180 -6.54 -17.37 12.01
C ASP A 180 -7.55 -16.60 12.89
N ASP A 181 -8.05 -15.47 12.38
CA ASP A 181 -9.08 -14.66 13.05
C ASP A 181 -10.50 -15.29 12.95
N GLY A 182 -10.66 -16.42 12.23
CA GLY A 182 -11.92 -17.14 12.07
C GLY A 182 -12.97 -16.40 11.23
N VAL A 183 -12.56 -15.42 10.43
CA VAL A 183 -13.45 -14.63 9.55
C VAL A 183 -13.79 -15.44 8.29
N ILE A 184 -12.84 -16.26 7.82
CA ILE A 184 -13.01 -17.14 6.68
C ILE A 184 -12.75 -18.59 7.09
N GLU A 185 -13.29 -19.52 6.31
CA GLU A 185 -13.05 -20.95 6.42
C GLU A 185 -12.50 -21.49 5.10
N ARG A 186 -11.53 -22.41 5.20
CA ARG A 186 -11.06 -23.22 4.08
C ARG A 186 -11.77 -24.58 4.11
N ARG A 187 -12.42 -24.94 3.00
CA ARG A 187 -13.11 -26.22 2.79
C ARG A 187 -12.53 -26.90 1.55
N GLY A 188 -11.43 -27.63 1.73
CA GLY A 188 -10.62 -28.08 0.60
C GLY A 188 -9.95 -26.89 -0.08
N SER A 189 -10.11 -26.77 -1.40
CA SER A 189 -9.65 -25.61 -2.19
C SER A 189 -10.62 -24.42 -2.17
N VAL A 190 -11.76 -24.53 -1.48
CA VAL A 190 -12.78 -23.48 -1.44
C VAL A 190 -12.60 -22.59 -0.22
N ILE A 191 -12.60 -21.28 -0.45
CA ILE A 191 -12.61 -20.24 0.56
C ILE A 191 -14.01 -19.66 0.68
N ALA A 192 -14.50 -19.55 1.92
CA ALA A 192 -15.79 -18.96 2.22
C ALA A 192 -15.73 -18.08 3.47
N LEU A 193 -16.71 -17.20 3.64
CA LEU A 193 -16.94 -16.54 4.93
C LEU A 193 -17.35 -17.60 5.96
N ALA A 194 -16.84 -17.46 7.19
CA ALA A 194 -17.15 -18.40 8.26
C ALA A 194 -18.66 -18.53 8.47
N GLY A 195 -19.12 -19.77 8.68
CA GLY A 195 -20.55 -20.08 8.83
C GLY A 195 -21.41 -20.01 7.55
N ARG A 196 -20.86 -19.72 6.37
CA ARG A 196 -21.64 -19.75 5.11
C ARG A 196 -22.10 -21.18 4.78
N GLN A 197 -23.40 -21.34 4.54
CA GLN A 197 -24.00 -22.56 4.00
C GLN A 197 -24.61 -22.26 2.63
N ALA A 198 -24.57 -23.23 1.71
CA ALA A 198 -25.29 -23.11 0.44
C ALA A 198 -26.79 -22.98 0.73
N GLN A 199 -27.41 -21.92 0.22
CA GLN A 199 -28.86 -21.80 0.28
C GLN A 199 -29.41 -22.65 -0.86
N ILE A 200 -30.03 -23.77 -0.55
CA ILE A 200 -30.72 -24.60 -1.54
C ILE A 200 -31.96 -23.83 -2.00
N SER A 201 -32.15 -23.69 -3.30
CA SER A 201 -33.33 -23.02 -3.84
C SER A 201 -34.61 -23.78 -3.45
N PRO A 202 -35.76 -23.11 -3.29
CA PRO A 202 -37.04 -23.79 -3.04
C PRO A 202 -37.42 -24.79 -4.15
N ALA A 203 -36.92 -24.59 -5.37
CA ALA A 203 -37.14 -25.48 -6.50
C ALA A 203 -36.35 -26.80 -6.35
N ASP A 204 -35.12 -26.74 -5.82
CA ASP A 204 -34.28 -27.92 -5.61
C ASP A 204 -34.66 -28.68 -4.31
N GLN A 205 -35.19 -27.99 -3.29
CA GLN A 205 -35.74 -28.65 -2.09
C GLN A 205 -36.86 -29.64 -2.44
N LYS A 206 -37.67 -29.35 -3.46
CA LYS A 206 -38.72 -30.27 -3.93
C LYS A 206 -38.15 -31.51 -4.61
N LEU A 207 -37.00 -31.40 -5.29
CA LEU A 207 -36.35 -32.54 -5.94
C LEU A 207 -35.68 -33.48 -4.93
N CYS A 208 -35.06 -32.94 -3.87
CA CYS A 208 -34.44 -33.74 -2.82
C CYS A 208 -35.44 -34.47 -1.90
N GLN A 209 -36.70 -34.03 -1.82
CA GLN A 209 -37.75 -34.71 -1.04
C GLN A 209 -38.49 -35.83 -1.82
N LEU A 210 -38.15 -36.02 -3.09
CA LEU A 210 -38.77 -37.02 -3.98
C LEU A 210 -37.91 -38.29 -4.16
N VAL A 211 -36.86 -38.47 -3.36
CA VAL A 211 -36.03 -39.69 -3.27
C VAL A 211 -36.21 -40.29 -1.88
#